data_AF-I7GSE5-F1
#
_entry.id   AF-I7GSE5-F1
#
_cell.length_a   1.000
_cell.length_b   1.000
_cell.length_c   1.000
_cell.angle_alpha   90.00
_cell.angle_beta   90.00
_cell.angle_gamma   90.00
#
_symmetry.space_group_name_H-M   'P 1'
#
loop_
_entity.id
_entity.type
_entity.pdbx_description
1 polymer ?
#
loop_
_entity_poly.entity_id
_entity_poly.type
_entity_poly.pdbx_seq_one_letter_code
_entity_poly.pdbx_strand_id
1 'polypeptide(L)'
;MSAMLRRTALLALLVTIGLSGTSAQRKPSLCYLPKDSGVCYAFFPSFYYDSATRTCRRFIYGGCMGNENRFRSFEECTSVCG
;
A
#
# COMPACT_ATOMS: atom_id res chain seq x y z
N MET A 1 17.38 -14.97 54.51
CA MET A 1 17.99 -16.03 53.67
C MET A 1 16.95 -16.41 52.63
N SER A 2 17.26 -16.09 51.37
CA SER A 2 16.36 -16.10 50.22
C SER A 2 15.87 -17.49 49.88
N ALA A 3 14.56 -17.71 49.88
CA ALA A 3 13.95 -18.89 49.26
C ALA A 3 13.70 -18.56 47.79
N MET A 4 14.58 -19.11 46.96
CA MET A 4 14.53 -19.18 45.51
C MET A 4 13.29 -19.95 45.01
N LEU A 5 12.07 -19.40 45.17
CA LEU A 5 10.94 -19.87 44.38
C LEU A 5 10.94 -19.15 43.02
N ARG A 6 11.92 -19.62 42.23
CA ARG A 6 12.19 -19.38 40.80
C ARG A 6 10.87 -19.45 40.00
N ARG A 7 10.34 -18.33 39.51
CA ARG A 7 10.72 -17.58 38.29
C ARG A 7 10.35 -18.19 36.92
N THR A 8 9.70 -19.35 36.82
CA THR A 8 9.38 -19.92 35.49
C THR A 8 8.00 -19.57 34.93
N ALA A 9 7.07 -19.00 35.72
CA ALA A 9 5.73 -18.65 35.21
C ALA A 9 5.59 -17.22 34.64
N LEU A 10 6.58 -16.34 34.85
CA LEU A 10 6.51 -14.93 34.41
C LEU A 10 7.20 -14.65 33.07
N LEU A 11 7.95 -15.61 32.52
CA LEU A 11 8.62 -15.47 31.21
C LEU A 11 7.79 -16.02 30.04
N ALA A 12 6.67 -16.71 30.28
CA ALA A 12 5.81 -17.23 29.23
C ALA A 12 4.85 -16.18 28.62
N LEU A 13 4.71 -14.99 29.21
CA LEU A 13 3.90 -13.91 28.64
C LEU A 13 4.62 -13.05 27.59
N LEU A 14 5.95 -13.14 27.50
CA LEU A 14 6.73 -12.35 26.53
C LEU A 14 7.06 -13.11 25.24
N VAL A 15 6.76 -14.41 25.16
CA VAL A 15 7.00 -15.24 23.97
C VAL A 15 5.76 -15.34 23.07
N THR A 16 4.57 -14.92 23.51
CA THR A 16 3.35 -14.88 22.67
C THR A 16 3.19 -13.58 21.89
N ILE A 17 3.97 -12.54 22.17
CA ILE A 17 4.01 -11.28 21.40
C ILE A 17 5.08 -11.36 20.29
N GLY A 18 5.52 -12.57 19.93
CA GLY A 18 6.68 -12.83 19.08
C GLY A 18 6.39 -13.22 17.64
N LEU A 19 5.19 -12.99 17.07
CA LEU A 19 4.91 -13.37 15.66
C LEU A 19 3.88 -12.48 14.95
N SER A 20 3.90 -11.16 15.17
CA SER A 20 3.31 -10.27 14.17
C SER A 20 4.27 -10.21 12.99
N GLY A 21 4.16 -11.20 12.10
CA GLY A 21 4.96 -11.28 10.88
C GLY A 21 4.99 -9.93 10.19
N THR A 22 6.17 -9.48 9.79
CA THR A 22 6.32 -8.35 8.87
C THR A 22 5.75 -8.78 7.53
N SER A 23 4.43 -8.76 7.39
CA SER A 23 3.78 -8.73 6.09
C SER A 23 4.25 -7.43 5.48
N ALA A 24 5.22 -7.51 4.56
CA ALA A 24 5.49 -6.42 3.63
C ALA A 24 4.13 -6.09 3.02
N GLN A 25 3.55 -4.96 3.42
CA GLN A 25 2.15 -4.66 3.14
C GLN A 25 1.92 -4.73 1.63
N ARG A 26 1.23 -5.79 1.18
CA ARG A 26 1.02 -6.04 -0.24
C ARG A 26 0.06 -4.96 -0.73
N LYS A 27 0.57 -4.07 -1.58
CA LYS A 27 -0.21 -3.00 -2.21
C LYS A 27 -1.44 -3.60 -2.93
N PRO A 28 -2.57 -2.86 -3.00
CA PRO A 28 -3.73 -3.25 -3.80
C PRO A 28 -3.34 -3.64 -5.24
N SER A 29 -4.05 -4.60 -5.83
CA SER A 29 -3.74 -5.09 -7.20
C SER A 29 -3.81 -3.98 -8.25
N LEU A 30 -4.69 -2.98 -8.06
CA LEU A 30 -4.80 -1.81 -8.94
C LEU A 30 -3.46 -1.07 -9.08
N CYS A 31 -2.61 -1.07 -8.05
CA CYS A 31 -1.31 -0.38 -8.09
C CYS A 31 -0.34 -1.01 -9.10
N TYR A 32 -0.67 -2.19 -9.65
CA TYR A 32 0.13 -2.88 -10.66
C TYR A 32 -0.47 -2.79 -12.07
N LEU A 33 -1.63 -2.15 -12.23
CA LEU A 33 -2.22 -1.91 -13.55
C LEU A 33 -1.45 -0.80 -14.27
N PRO A 34 -1.36 -0.82 -15.61
CA PRO A 34 -0.79 0.28 -16.37
C PRO A 34 -1.67 1.53 -16.27
N LYS A 35 -1.09 2.72 -16.53
CA LYS A 35 -1.92 3.91 -16.78
C LYS A 35 -2.80 3.67 -18.01
N ASP A 36 -4.08 4.04 -17.94
CA ASP A 36 -5.01 3.91 -19.07
C ASP A 36 -5.80 5.19 -19.26
N SER A 37 -5.56 5.86 -20.39
CA SER A 37 -6.26 7.08 -20.78
C SER A 37 -7.68 6.81 -21.26
N GLY A 38 -8.03 5.56 -21.60
CA GLY A 38 -9.29 5.22 -22.23
C GLY A 38 -9.39 5.71 -23.67
N VAL A 39 -10.57 5.53 -24.27
CA VAL A 39 -10.83 5.81 -25.70
C VAL A 39 -11.39 7.20 -25.99
N CYS A 40 -11.78 7.93 -24.95
CA CYS A 40 -12.32 9.28 -25.08
C CYS A 40 -11.20 10.34 -25.10
N TYR A 41 -11.53 11.56 -25.53
CA TYR A 41 -10.57 12.64 -25.81
C TYR A 41 -10.71 13.86 -24.88
N ALA A 42 -11.38 13.72 -23.74
CA ALA A 42 -11.43 14.80 -22.75
C ALA A 42 -10.06 14.98 -22.06
N PHE A 43 -9.87 16.12 -21.40
CA PHE A 43 -8.63 16.45 -20.72
C PHE A 43 -8.84 16.45 -19.20
N PHE A 44 -8.68 15.29 -18.56
CA PHE A 44 -8.70 15.17 -17.10
C PHE A 44 -7.30 14.89 -16.57
N PRO A 45 -6.59 15.89 -16.02
CA PRO A 45 -5.36 15.65 -15.28
C PRO A 45 -5.61 14.65 -14.15
N SER A 46 -4.79 13.62 -14.07
CA SER A 46 -4.93 12.53 -13.10
C SER A 46 -3.56 11.97 -12.72
N PHE A 47 -3.53 11.11 -11.72
CA PHE A 47 -2.32 10.44 -11.24
C PHE A 47 -2.49 8.92 -11.32
N TYR A 48 -1.40 8.21 -11.58
CA TYR A 48 -1.33 6.75 -11.50
C TYR A 48 -0.07 6.36 -10.75
N TYR A 49 -0.06 5.18 -10.14
CA TYR A 49 1.14 4.61 -9.54
C TYR A 49 1.98 3.88 -10.59
N ASP A 50 3.22 4.31 -10.77
CA ASP A 50 4.22 3.65 -11.60
C ASP A 50 5.00 2.67 -10.73
N SER A 51 4.69 1.38 -10.85
CA SER A 51 5.30 0.32 -10.04
C SER A 51 6.78 0.08 -10.38
N ALA A 52 7.23 0.48 -11.58
CA ALA A 52 8.63 0.36 -11.97
C ALA A 52 9.49 1.39 -11.25
N THR A 53 9.00 2.63 -11.14
CA THR A 53 9.69 3.71 -10.41
C THR A 53 9.29 3.79 -8.94
N ARG A 54 8.25 3.06 -8.53
CA ARG A 54 7.61 3.10 -7.21
C ARG A 54 7.14 4.50 -6.82
N THR A 55 6.61 5.26 -7.78
CA THR A 55 6.18 6.65 -7.56
C THR A 55 4.87 6.96 -8.27
N CYS A 56 4.11 7.90 -7.70
CA CYS A 56 2.92 8.44 -8.35
C CYS A 56 3.31 9.46 -9.44
N ARG A 57 2.74 9.31 -10.63
CA ARG A 57 3.06 10.13 -11.81
C ARG A 57 1.78 10.70 -12.44
N ARG A 58 1.89 11.89 -13.03
CA ARG A 58 0.78 12.55 -13.74
C ARG A 58 0.53 11.91 -15.10
N PHE A 59 -0.74 11.86 -15.50
CA PHE A 59 -1.18 11.53 -16.85
C PHE A 59 -2.52 12.21 -17.18
N ILE A 60 -2.98 12.11 -18.43
CA ILE A 60 -4.29 12.60 -18.85
C ILE A 60 -5.24 11.43 -19.03
N TYR A 61 -6.36 11.46 -18.31
CA TYR A 61 -7.48 10.55 -18.51
C TYR A 61 -8.47 11.16 -19.51
N GLY A 62 -8.88 10.35 -20.48
CA GLY A 62 -9.72 10.73 -21.60
C GLY A 62 -11.21 10.90 -21.25
N GLY A 63 -11.62 10.56 -20.03
CA GLY A 63 -12.99 10.78 -19.54
C GLY A 63 -13.93 9.58 -19.61
N CYS A 64 -13.57 8.52 -20.32
CA CYS A 64 -14.31 7.26 -20.32
C CYS A 64 -13.38 6.04 -20.35
N MET A 65 -13.89 4.89 -19.89
CA MET A 65 -13.12 3.65 -19.73
C MET A 65 -11.90 3.85 -18.80
N GLY A 66 -10.77 3.22 -19.10
CA GLY A 66 -9.62 3.21 -18.20
C GLY A 66 -9.67 2.06 -17.20
N ASN A 67 -8.89 2.19 -16.13
CA ASN A 67 -8.84 1.23 -15.03
C ASN A 67 -8.70 1.93 -13.66
N GLU A 68 -8.59 1.16 -12.57
CA GLU A 68 -8.57 1.70 -11.21
C GLU A 68 -7.23 2.34 -10.78
N ASN A 69 -6.15 2.21 -11.56
CA ASN A 69 -4.89 2.93 -11.29
C ASN A 69 -4.98 4.38 -11.76
N ARG A 70 -5.97 5.10 -11.22
CA ARG A 70 -6.27 6.50 -11.55
C ARG A 70 -6.82 7.22 -10.32
N PHE A 71 -6.08 8.23 -9.89
CA PHE A 71 -6.37 9.04 -8.71
C PHE A 71 -6.50 10.51 -9.11
N ARG A 72 -7.26 11.28 -8.32
CA ARG A 72 -7.52 12.71 -8.56
C ARG A 72 -6.38 13.58 -8.06
N SER A 73 -5.60 13.11 -7.08
CA SER A 73 -4.43 13.83 -6.57
C SER A 73 -3.22 12.93 -6.35
N PHE A 74 -2.06 13.56 -6.16
CA PHE A 74 -0.81 12.87 -5.85
C PHE A 74 -0.86 12.20 -4.46
N GLU A 75 -1.49 12.87 -3.50
CA GLU A 75 -1.65 12.40 -2.12
C GLU A 75 -2.55 11.17 -2.05
N GLU A 76 -3.65 11.16 -2.80
CA GLU A 76 -4.54 10.00 -2.92
C GLU A 76 -3.78 8.79 -3.48
N CYS A 77 -3.06 8.99 -4.59
CA CYS A 77 -2.23 7.94 -5.19
C CYS A 77 -1.18 7.40 -4.20
N THR A 78 -0.48 8.29 -3.50
CA THR A 78 0.59 7.91 -2.56
C THR A 78 0.04 7.23 -1.32
N SER A 79 -1.13 7.63 -0.83
CA SER A 79 -1.80 6.99 0.29
C SER A 79 -2.23 5.56 -0.04
N VAL A 80 -2.71 5.32 -1.26
CA VAL A 80 -3.21 4.00 -1.68
C VAL A 80 -2.07 3.08 -2.13
N CYS A 81 -1.09 3.62 -2.87
CA CYS A 81 -0.08 2.83 -3.57
C CYS A 81 1.37 3.18 -3.22
N GLY A 82 1.65 4.11 -2.29
CA GLY A 82 3.01 4.52 -1.89
C GLY A 82 3.86 3.42 -1.26
#